data_AF-A0A3A8EYJ0-F1
#
_entry.id   AF-A0A3A8EYJ0-F1
#
_cell.length_a   1.000
_cell.length_b   1.000
_cell.length_c   1.000
_cell.angle_alpha   90.00
_cell.angle_beta   90.00
_cell.angle_gamma   90.00
#
_symmetry.space_group_name_H-M   'P 1'
#
loop_
_entity.id
_entity.type
_entity.pdbx_description
1 polymer ?
#
loop_
_entity_poly.entity_id
_entity_poly.type
_entity_poly.pdbx_seq_one_letter_code
_entity_poly.pdbx_strand_id
1 'polypeptide(L)'
;MYLFPDPIESDPEGQGLICIGADLEPSTLYEAYTHGLFPWFNEGDPICWWCPEPRCIIYPNRYKPSKTLLRNMKKFDYRITINQAFEQVIRSCALPRNYTNETWISEDIVQGYVELFREGYGYSIEVWGHQELIGGLYGVSIGHGCFGESMFSLRTDVSKMAFYALMLLGQENQLAWVDCQLVNDHLLSLGACTLSRQEYLKSLQDVIIQPPIDWKIYQERVFSSKTVAENAKLIE
;
A
#
# COMPACT_ATOMS: atom_id res chain seq x y z
N MET A 1 12.02 13.72 17.17
CA MET A 1 10.70 13.06 17.09
C MET A 1 9.66 14.15 17.04
N TYR A 2 8.97 14.27 15.92
CA TYR A 2 7.85 15.21 15.79
C TYR A 2 6.62 14.62 16.46
N LEU A 3 5.74 15.49 16.96
CA LEU A 3 4.42 15.11 17.45
C LEU A 3 3.40 15.63 16.46
N PHE A 4 2.57 14.74 15.93
CA PHE A 4 1.49 15.12 15.02
C PHE A 4 0.25 15.55 15.81
N PRO A 5 -0.48 16.57 15.35
CA PRO A 5 -1.68 17.01 16.03
C PRO A 5 -2.83 16.01 15.76
N ASP A 6 -3.82 15.97 16.65
CA ASP A 6 -4.98 15.08 16.51
C ASP A 6 -5.79 15.46 15.26
N PRO A 7 -6.02 14.54 14.29
CA PRO A 7 -6.76 14.85 13.07
C PRO A 7 -8.23 15.25 13.27
N ILE A 8 -8.87 14.85 14.38
CA ILE A 8 -10.25 15.19 14.71
C ILE A 8 -10.33 16.62 15.22
N GLU A 9 -9.36 17.04 16.04
CA GLU A 9 -9.32 18.41 16.57
C GLU A 9 -8.82 19.42 15.53
N SER A 10 -7.87 19.02 14.68
CA SER A 10 -7.18 19.91 13.74
C SER A 10 -7.98 20.22 12.48
N ASP A 11 -8.84 19.30 12.05
CA ASP A 11 -9.65 19.43 10.84
C ASP A 11 -11.09 18.93 11.09
N PRO A 12 -11.88 19.67 11.90
CA PRO A 12 -13.26 19.30 12.21
C PRO A 12 -14.21 19.41 11.01
N GLU A 13 -13.81 20.13 9.96
CA GLU A 13 -14.59 20.31 8.73
C GLU A 13 -14.33 19.19 7.70
N GLY A 14 -13.31 18.35 7.91
CA GLY A 14 -13.07 17.18 7.09
C GLY A 14 -12.34 17.44 5.77
N GLN A 15 -11.57 18.53 5.67
CA GLN A 15 -10.81 18.89 4.46
C GLN A 15 -9.65 17.92 4.16
N GLY A 16 -9.10 17.30 5.20
CA GLY A 16 -8.12 16.22 5.13
C GLY A 16 -6.67 16.64 5.36
N LEU A 17 -6.30 17.91 5.17
CA LEU A 17 -4.94 18.39 5.45
C LEU A 17 -4.79 18.68 6.96
N ILE A 18 -3.80 18.06 7.61
CA ILE A 18 -3.62 18.15 9.07
C ILE A 18 -2.48 19.10 9.45
N CYS A 19 -1.32 18.99 8.82
CA CYS A 19 -0.20 19.88 9.07
C CYS A 19 0.79 19.94 7.90
N ILE A 20 1.70 20.92 7.95
CA ILE A 20 2.74 21.19 6.94
C ILE A 20 4.11 21.26 7.63
N GLY A 21 5.14 20.66 7.04
CA GLY A 21 6.53 20.66 7.53
C GLY A 21 7.02 19.28 8.01
N ALA A 22 7.88 19.27 9.03
CA ALA A 22 8.64 18.10 9.49
C ALA A 22 9.65 17.57 8.44
N ASP A 23 9.92 16.26 8.45
CA ASP A 23 10.80 15.57 7.51
C ASP A 23 10.24 14.19 7.13
N LEU A 24 10.92 13.48 6.24
CA LEU A 24 10.56 12.12 5.82
C LEU A 24 11.48 11.06 6.43
N GLU A 25 12.09 11.35 7.59
CA GLU A 25 12.88 10.37 8.32
C GLU A 25 11.99 9.19 8.77
N PRO A 26 12.51 7.95 8.85
CA PRO A 26 11.72 6.78 9.21
C PRO A 26 10.92 6.94 10.50
N SER A 27 11.50 7.58 11.52
CA SER A 27 10.80 7.83 12.78
C SER A 27 9.61 8.79 12.66
N THR A 28 9.69 9.77 11.74
CA THR A 28 8.62 10.74 11.48
C THR A 28 7.51 10.09 10.67
N LEU A 29 7.86 9.32 9.63
CA LEU A 29 6.89 8.54 8.87
C LEU A 29 6.16 7.54 9.76
N TYR A 30 6.88 6.78 10.57
CA TYR A 30 6.30 5.85 11.53
C TYR A 30 5.28 6.54 12.44
N GLU A 31 5.65 7.68 13.03
CA GLU A 31 4.76 8.46 13.89
C GLU A 31 3.53 8.99 13.14
N ALA A 32 3.67 9.42 11.89
CA ALA A 32 2.54 9.84 11.07
C ALA A 32 1.55 8.68 10.86
N TYR A 33 2.04 7.50 10.46
CA TYR A 33 1.17 6.33 10.21
C TYR A 33 0.44 5.84 11.46
N THR A 34 1.08 5.87 12.64
CA THR A 34 0.43 5.48 13.90
C THR A 34 -0.68 6.45 14.32
N HIS A 35 -0.66 7.67 13.79
CA HIS A 35 -1.71 8.69 13.97
C HIS A 35 -2.68 8.77 12.78
N GLY A 36 -2.52 7.91 11.77
CA GLY A 36 -3.39 7.85 10.60
C GLY A 36 -3.10 8.93 9.55
N LEU A 37 -1.92 9.54 9.60
CA LEU A 37 -1.45 10.51 8.62
C LEU A 37 -0.55 9.82 7.58
N PHE A 38 -0.51 10.37 6.37
CA PHE A 38 0.46 10.02 5.34
C PHE A 38 0.93 11.29 4.61
N PRO A 39 2.18 11.32 4.11
CA PRO A 39 2.69 12.46 3.37
C PRO A 39 2.13 12.46 1.94
N TRP A 40 1.69 13.62 1.46
CA TRP A 40 1.29 13.78 0.06
C TRP A 40 1.45 15.24 -0.39
N PHE A 41 2.40 15.49 -1.29
CA PHE A 41 2.76 16.83 -1.78
C PHE A 41 3.47 16.70 -3.14
N ASN A 42 3.55 17.79 -3.91
CA ASN A 42 4.29 17.79 -5.19
C ASN A 42 5.76 18.15 -4.98
N GLU A 43 6.60 17.83 -5.95
CA GLU A 43 8.00 18.25 -5.94
C GLU A 43 8.11 19.79 -5.87
N GLY A 44 8.85 20.30 -4.89
CA GLY A 44 9.01 21.73 -4.63
C GLY A 44 7.97 22.34 -3.68
N ASP A 45 6.86 21.64 -3.41
CA ASP A 45 5.93 22.02 -2.35
C ASP A 45 6.46 21.60 -0.97
N PRO A 46 6.07 22.27 0.13
CA PRO A 46 6.39 21.80 1.47
C PRO A 46 5.69 20.45 1.76
N ILE A 47 6.28 19.65 2.65
CA ILE A 47 5.69 18.37 3.07
C ILE A 47 4.31 18.63 3.70
N CYS A 48 3.28 17.99 3.16
CA CYS A 48 1.91 18.06 3.65
C CYS A 48 1.47 16.69 4.18
N TRP A 49 0.86 16.67 5.36
CA TRP A 49 0.41 15.46 6.04
C TRP A 49 -1.12 15.39 6.08
N TRP A 50 -1.66 14.29 5.58
CA TRP A 50 -3.10 14.16 5.31
C TRP A 50 -3.75 13.05 6.12
N CYS A 51 -4.98 13.30 6.57
CA CYS A 51 -5.90 12.32 7.13
C CYS A 51 -7.30 12.57 6.55
N PRO A 52 -7.69 11.94 5.42
CA PRO A 52 -8.95 12.22 4.73
C PRO A 52 -10.21 11.92 5.56
N GLU A 53 -11.31 12.61 5.24
CA GLU A 53 -12.68 12.26 5.66
C GLU A 53 -13.58 12.18 4.41
N PRO A 54 -14.15 11.01 4.07
CA PRO A 54 -13.94 9.71 4.70
C PRO A 54 -12.58 9.08 4.34
N ARG A 55 -12.19 8.02 5.08
CA ARG A 55 -10.99 7.23 4.78
C ARG A 55 -11.34 6.01 3.92
N CYS A 56 -10.60 5.78 2.84
CA CYS A 56 -10.81 4.63 1.96
C CYS A 56 -10.05 3.41 2.47
N ILE A 57 -10.72 2.26 2.59
CA ILE A 57 -10.14 0.99 3.00
C ILE A 57 -10.65 -0.15 2.12
N ILE A 58 -9.97 -1.29 2.17
CA ILE A 58 -10.48 -2.55 1.63
C ILE A 58 -10.39 -3.66 2.67
N TYR A 59 -11.40 -4.52 2.73
CA TYR A 59 -11.43 -5.68 3.63
C TYR A 59 -10.87 -6.92 2.92
N PRO A 60 -9.68 -7.44 3.28
CA PRO A 60 -9.09 -8.60 2.61
C PRO A 60 -10.04 -9.80 2.56
N ASN A 61 -10.74 -10.09 3.67
CA ASN A 61 -11.70 -11.20 3.77
C ASN A 61 -12.96 -11.05 2.91
N ARG A 62 -13.26 -9.85 2.39
CA ARG A 62 -14.38 -9.59 1.47
C ARG A 62 -13.94 -9.44 0.02
N TYR A 63 -12.64 -9.31 -0.23
CA TYR A 63 -12.11 -9.14 -1.57
C TYR A 63 -12.39 -10.35 -2.45
N LYS A 64 -12.85 -10.09 -3.67
CA LYS A 64 -13.07 -11.12 -4.70
C LYS A 64 -12.42 -10.68 -6.01
N PRO A 65 -11.42 -11.42 -6.52
CA PRO A 65 -10.81 -11.08 -7.79
C PRO A 65 -11.82 -11.25 -8.94
N SER A 66 -11.69 -10.42 -9.98
CA SER A 66 -12.50 -10.59 -11.18
C SER A 66 -12.18 -11.90 -11.91
N LYS A 67 -13.17 -12.48 -12.59
CA LYS A 67 -12.96 -13.70 -13.40
C LYS A 67 -11.89 -13.50 -14.48
N THR A 68 -11.82 -12.29 -15.04
CA THR A 68 -10.82 -11.93 -16.06
C THR A 68 -9.41 -11.89 -15.47
N LEU A 69 -9.24 -11.36 -14.26
CA LEU A 69 -7.96 -11.36 -13.55
C LEU A 69 -7.47 -12.79 -13.34
N LEU A 70 -8.31 -13.67 -12.77
CA LEU A 70 -7.96 -15.07 -12.54
C LEU A 70 -7.59 -15.79 -13.84
N ARG A 71 -8.33 -15.52 -14.93
CA ARG A 71 -8.01 -16.09 -16.26
C ARG A 71 -6.65 -15.61 -16.76
N ASN A 72 -6.34 -14.33 -16.60
CA ASN A 72 -5.06 -13.75 -17.03
C ASN A 72 -3.90 -14.30 -16.21
N MET A 73 -4.06 -14.43 -14.89
CA MET A 73 -3.06 -15.05 -14.01
C MET A 73 -2.73 -16.49 -14.41
N LYS A 74 -3.75 -17.29 -14.77
CA LYS A 74 -3.56 -18.68 -15.25
C LYS A 74 -2.92 -18.76 -16.62
N LYS A 75 -3.23 -17.79 -17.50
CA LYS A 75 -2.72 -17.75 -18.88
C LYS A 75 -1.24 -17.38 -18.92
N PHE A 76 -0.85 -16.33 -18.20
CA PHE A 76 0.47 -15.75 -18.32
C PHE A 76 1.48 -16.38 -17.36
N ASP A 77 1.01 -16.89 -16.22
CA ASP A 77 1.85 -17.57 -15.23
C ASP A 77 3.10 -16.75 -14.86
N TYR A 78 2.88 -15.48 -14.52
CA TYR A 78 3.93 -14.58 -14.08
C TYR A 78 4.42 -14.96 -12.69
N ARG A 79 5.67 -14.58 -12.42
CA ARG A 79 6.29 -14.81 -11.11
C ARG A 79 5.92 -13.67 -10.17
N ILE A 80 5.48 -13.99 -8.96
CA ILE A 80 5.17 -13.03 -7.89
C ILE A 80 6.18 -13.22 -6.76
N THR A 81 6.76 -12.13 -6.25
CA THR A 81 7.65 -12.14 -5.09
C THR A 81 7.23 -11.07 -4.08
N ILE A 82 7.77 -11.15 -2.86
CA ILE A 82 7.52 -10.19 -1.79
C ILE A 82 8.87 -9.68 -1.28
N ASN A 83 8.99 -8.37 -1.08
CA ASN A 83 10.17 -7.70 -0.51
C ASN A 83 11.51 -8.02 -1.22
N GLN A 84 11.48 -8.35 -2.51
CA GLN A 84 12.71 -8.65 -3.28
C GLN A 84 13.23 -7.44 -4.06
N ALA A 85 12.38 -6.45 -4.34
CA ALA A 85 12.79 -5.27 -5.12
C ALA A 85 12.04 -3.99 -4.71
N PHE A 86 11.91 -3.72 -3.41
CA PHE A 86 11.18 -2.56 -2.87
C PHE A 86 11.54 -1.23 -3.56
N GLU A 87 12.84 -0.91 -3.65
CA GLU A 87 13.30 0.32 -4.29
C GLU A 87 12.93 0.37 -5.79
N GLN A 88 13.00 -0.76 -6.52
CA GLN A 88 12.59 -0.79 -7.92
C GLN A 88 11.08 -0.56 -8.06
N VAL A 89 10.27 -1.07 -7.13
CA VAL A 89 8.82 -0.90 -7.14
C VAL A 89 8.44 0.56 -6.91
N ILE A 90 8.94 1.21 -5.84
CA ILE A 90 8.61 2.62 -5.56
C ILE A 90 9.10 3.55 -6.68
N ARG A 91 10.31 3.31 -7.22
CA ARG A 91 10.81 4.06 -8.38
C ARG A 91 9.96 3.85 -9.63
N SER A 92 9.43 2.65 -9.85
CA SER A 92 8.50 2.38 -10.96
C SER A 92 7.14 3.05 -10.74
N CYS A 93 6.69 3.19 -9.49
CA CYS A 93 5.50 3.98 -9.14
C CYS A 93 5.68 5.48 -9.38
N ALA A 94 6.91 5.99 -9.28
CA ALA A 94 7.26 7.39 -9.52
C ALA A 94 7.29 7.78 -11.01
N LEU A 95 7.35 6.82 -11.93
CA LEU A 95 7.37 7.11 -13.36
C LEU A 95 6.03 7.71 -13.84
N PRO A 96 6.05 8.68 -14.77
CA PRO A 96 4.86 9.22 -15.40
C PRO A 96 3.98 8.12 -15.99
N ARG A 97 2.66 8.30 -15.90
CA ARG A 97 1.70 7.36 -16.46
C ARG A 97 1.17 7.90 -17.79
N ASN A 98 0.70 7.03 -18.67
CA ASN A 98 0.15 7.44 -19.99
C ASN A 98 -0.95 8.52 -19.93
N TYR A 99 -1.52 8.78 -18.75
CA TYR A 99 -2.60 9.74 -18.50
C TYR A 99 -2.21 10.87 -17.53
N THR A 100 -1.02 10.89 -16.93
CA THR A 100 -0.51 11.99 -16.08
C THR A 100 0.99 12.21 -16.30
N ASN A 101 1.38 13.45 -16.57
CA ASN A 101 2.79 13.82 -16.75
C ASN A 101 3.55 13.98 -15.41
N GLU A 102 2.85 13.99 -14.28
CA GLU A 102 3.41 14.25 -12.96
C GLU A 102 2.98 13.14 -11.99
N THR A 103 3.91 12.72 -11.13
CA THR A 103 3.66 11.89 -9.96
C THR A 103 4.10 12.67 -8.74
N TRP A 104 3.46 12.43 -7.59
CA TRP A 104 3.81 13.07 -6.32
C TRP A 104 5.03 12.41 -5.64
N ILE A 105 5.54 11.32 -6.22
CA ILE A 105 6.61 10.51 -5.63
C ILE A 105 7.96 11.12 -6.07
N SER A 106 8.41 12.13 -5.34
CA SER A 106 9.73 12.74 -5.50
C SER A 106 10.85 11.82 -4.99
N GLU A 107 12.11 12.18 -5.25
CA GLU A 107 13.26 11.43 -4.72
C GLU A 107 13.28 11.42 -3.19
N ASP A 108 12.84 12.49 -2.52
CA ASP A 108 12.73 12.54 -1.05
C ASP A 108 11.74 11.50 -0.51
N ILE A 109 10.60 11.32 -1.19
CA ILE A 109 9.63 10.25 -0.87
C ILE A 109 10.27 8.88 -1.10
N VAL A 110 10.98 8.69 -2.22
CA VAL A 110 11.66 7.41 -2.49
C VAL A 110 12.63 7.07 -1.37
N GLN A 111 13.49 8.01 -0.97
CA GLN A 111 14.48 7.78 0.07
C GLN A 111 13.81 7.51 1.43
N GLY A 112 12.85 8.34 1.85
CA GLY A 112 12.17 8.17 3.13
C GLY A 112 11.50 6.79 3.27
N TYR A 113 10.83 6.32 2.22
CA TYR A 113 10.17 5.00 2.24
C TYR A 113 11.15 3.83 2.10
N VAL A 114 12.26 4.01 1.37
CA VAL A 114 13.33 2.99 1.30
C VAL A 114 14.01 2.83 2.66
N GLU A 115 14.25 3.92 3.40
CA GLU A 115 14.76 3.83 4.77
C GLU A 115 13.71 3.22 5.73
N LEU A 116 12.43 3.59 5.62
CA LEU A 116 11.34 2.91 6.37
C LEU A 116 11.32 1.40 6.12
N PHE A 117 11.52 0.99 4.87
CA PHE A 117 11.59 -0.42 4.50
C PHE A 117 12.78 -1.12 5.15
N ARG A 118 13.96 -0.47 5.20
CA ARG A 118 15.15 -1.02 5.88
C ARG A 118 14.97 -1.15 7.38
N GLU A 119 14.19 -0.25 8.00
CA GLU A 119 13.78 -0.35 9.41
C GLU A 119 12.70 -1.43 9.66
N GLY A 120 12.24 -2.12 8.61
CA GLY A 120 11.33 -3.26 8.71
C GLY A 120 9.84 -2.89 8.66
N TYR A 121 9.51 -1.64 8.35
CA TYR A 121 8.13 -1.14 8.30
C TYR A 121 7.56 -1.06 6.88
N GLY A 122 8.37 -1.28 5.85
CA GLY A 122 7.90 -1.30 4.46
C GLY A 122 7.59 -2.71 3.98
N TYR A 123 6.73 -2.82 2.97
CA TYR A 123 6.59 -4.04 2.17
C TYR A 123 6.41 -3.73 0.69
N SER A 124 6.78 -4.67 -0.17
CA SER A 124 6.53 -4.64 -1.60
C SER A 124 6.08 -6.00 -2.11
N ILE A 125 5.26 -5.97 -3.17
CA ILE A 125 4.88 -7.16 -3.94
C ILE A 125 5.24 -6.90 -5.38
N GLU A 126 6.04 -7.78 -5.96
CA GLU A 126 6.55 -7.65 -7.31
C GLU A 126 5.91 -8.68 -8.24
N VAL A 127 5.65 -8.30 -9.49
CA VAL A 127 5.21 -9.20 -10.57
C VAL A 127 6.23 -9.14 -11.70
N TRP A 128 6.80 -10.30 -12.01
CA TRP A 128 7.89 -10.44 -12.98
C TRP A 128 7.43 -11.19 -14.23
N GLY A 129 7.75 -10.61 -15.38
CA GLY A 129 7.72 -11.27 -16.68
C GLY A 129 9.13 -11.78 -16.99
N HIS A 130 9.38 -13.07 -16.76
CA HIS A 130 10.74 -13.61 -16.75
C HIS A 130 11.63 -12.88 -15.72
N GLN A 131 12.63 -12.12 -16.18
CA GLN A 131 13.54 -11.34 -15.35
C GLN A 131 13.15 -9.86 -15.25
N GLU A 132 12.15 -9.41 -16.00
CA GLU A 132 11.70 -8.02 -16.04
C GLU A 132 10.63 -7.77 -14.97
N LEU A 133 10.81 -6.73 -14.16
CA LEU A 133 9.77 -6.25 -13.25
C LEU A 133 8.69 -5.53 -14.06
N ILE A 134 7.50 -6.12 -14.17
CA ILE A 134 6.43 -5.63 -15.05
C ILE A 134 5.25 -5.01 -14.29
N GLY A 135 5.21 -5.16 -12.97
CA GLY A 135 4.20 -4.54 -12.12
C GLY A 135 4.48 -4.80 -10.65
N GLY A 136 3.78 -4.09 -9.79
CA GLY A 136 3.94 -4.26 -8.36
C GLY A 136 3.24 -3.18 -7.56
N LEU A 137 3.35 -3.30 -6.24
CA LEU A 137 2.88 -2.32 -5.27
C LEU A 137 3.83 -2.29 -4.08
N TYR A 138 3.82 -1.17 -3.36
CA TYR A 138 4.50 -1.05 -2.07
C TYR A 138 3.57 -0.43 -1.03
N GLY A 139 3.95 -0.59 0.23
CA GLY A 139 3.21 -0.05 1.34
C GLY A 139 4.00 -0.04 2.65
N VAL A 140 3.32 0.39 3.70
CA VAL A 140 3.82 0.42 5.08
C VAL A 140 3.04 -0.59 5.93
N SER A 141 3.72 -1.26 6.85
CA SER A 141 3.16 -2.23 7.77
C SER A 141 3.64 -1.93 9.20
N ILE A 142 2.68 -1.71 10.11
CA ILE A 142 2.93 -1.45 11.53
C ILE A 142 1.94 -2.30 12.33
N GLY A 143 2.45 -3.27 13.08
CA GLY A 143 1.60 -4.31 13.68
C GLY A 143 0.80 -5.04 12.61
N HIS A 144 -0.53 -5.04 12.74
CA HIS A 144 -1.48 -5.49 11.70
C HIS A 144 -2.03 -4.34 10.84
N GLY A 145 -1.60 -3.09 11.08
CA GLY A 145 -1.87 -1.98 10.17
C GLY A 145 -1.14 -2.21 8.84
N CYS A 146 -1.88 -2.15 7.73
CA CYS A 146 -1.34 -2.35 6.39
C CYS A 146 -1.83 -1.21 5.48
N PHE A 147 -0.89 -0.37 5.04
CA PHE A 147 -1.16 0.85 4.30
C PHE A 147 -0.63 0.67 2.87
N GLY A 148 -1.52 0.61 1.88
CA GLY A 148 -1.12 0.46 0.48
C GLY A 148 -0.82 1.83 -0.13
N GLU A 149 0.42 2.09 -0.53
CA GLU A 149 0.83 3.45 -0.93
C GLU A 149 0.59 3.71 -2.42
N SER A 150 1.17 2.87 -3.26
CA SER A 150 1.01 3.01 -4.71
C SER A 150 1.29 1.69 -5.41
N MET A 151 0.85 1.60 -6.65
CA MET A 151 1.05 0.46 -7.53
C MET A 151 1.32 0.93 -8.96
N PHE A 152 2.08 0.14 -9.72
CA PHE A 152 2.36 0.40 -11.13
C PHE A 152 2.12 -0.85 -11.98
N SER A 153 1.89 -0.64 -13.27
CA SER A 153 1.55 -1.70 -14.22
C SER A 153 2.14 -1.38 -15.59
N LEU A 154 3.08 -2.19 -16.07
CA LEU A 154 3.64 -2.10 -17.42
C LEU A 154 2.92 -3.04 -18.40
N ARG A 155 2.07 -3.93 -17.89
CA ARG A 155 1.21 -4.83 -18.69
C ARG A 155 -0.21 -4.83 -18.15
N THR A 156 -1.14 -5.42 -18.91
CA THR A 156 -2.54 -5.55 -18.46
C THR A 156 -2.63 -6.39 -17.20
N ASP A 157 -3.37 -5.90 -16.21
CA ASP A 157 -3.73 -6.57 -14.94
C ASP A 157 -2.59 -6.92 -13.98
N VAL A 158 -1.32 -6.65 -14.28
CA VAL A 158 -0.21 -7.07 -13.39
C VAL A 158 -0.20 -6.33 -12.05
N SER A 159 -0.56 -5.05 -11.98
CA SER A 159 -0.79 -4.39 -10.68
C SER A 159 -1.93 -5.01 -9.88
N LYS A 160 -2.98 -5.49 -10.55
CA LYS A 160 -4.11 -6.21 -9.92
C LYS A 160 -3.69 -7.60 -9.43
N MET A 161 -2.71 -8.24 -10.08
CA MET A 161 -2.13 -9.49 -9.58
C MET A 161 -1.37 -9.26 -8.28
N ALA A 162 -0.55 -8.20 -8.21
CA ALA A 162 0.13 -7.79 -6.98
C ALA A 162 -0.89 -7.45 -5.88
N PHE A 163 -1.93 -6.69 -6.22
CA PHE A 163 -3.01 -6.34 -5.30
C PHE A 163 -3.75 -7.58 -4.78
N TYR A 164 -4.06 -8.53 -5.65
CA TYR A 164 -4.70 -9.78 -5.21
C TYR A 164 -3.79 -10.58 -4.27
N ALA A 165 -2.49 -10.64 -4.54
CA ALA A 165 -1.54 -11.26 -3.62
C ALA A 165 -1.53 -10.56 -2.25
N LEU A 166 -1.58 -9.23 -2.19
CA LEU A 166 -1.73 -8.48 -0.93
C LEU A 166 -3.00 -8.85 -0.18
N MET A 167 -4.13 -9.00 -0.89
CA MET A 167 -5.39 -9.41 -0.27
C MET A 167 -5.32 -10.83 0.30
N LEU A 168 -4.61 -11.74 -0.36
CA LEU A 168 -4.39 -13.10 0.17
C LEU A 168 -3.50 -13.10 1.41
N LEU A 169 -2.42 -12.32 1.42
CA LEU A 169 -1.59 -12.11 2.61
C LEU A 169 -2.41 -11.51 3.75
N GLY A 170 -3.27 -10.55 3.44
CA GLY A 170 -4.17 -9.94 4.41
C GLY A 170 -5.17 -10.92 5.00
N GLN A 171 -5.69 -11.86 4.19
CA GLN A 171 -6.56 -12.94 4.66
C GLN A 171 -5.80 -13.92 5.56
N GLU A 172 -4.59 -14.32 5.17
CA GLU A 172 -3.74 -15.27 5.92
C GLU A 172 -3.34 -14.71 7.29
N ASN A 173 -2.97 -13.42 7.34
CA ASN A 173 -2.60 -12.72 8.57
C ASN A 173 -3.80 -12.10 9.31
N GLN A 174 -5.02 -12.36 8.85
CA GLN A 174 -6.27 -11.89 9.48
C GLN A 174 -6.31 -10.36 9.69
N LEU A 175 -5.81 -9.61 8.72
CA LEU A 175 -5.83 -8.16 8.76
C LEU A 175 -7.27 -7.64 8.75
N ALA A 176 -7.55 -6.67 9.63
CA ALA A 176 -8.87 -6.06 9.74
C ALA A 176 -9.24 -5.33 8.44
N TRP A 177 -8.29 -4.64 7.83
CA TRP A 177 -8.41 -3.91 6.58
C TRP A 177 -7.02 -3.66 5.97
N VAL A 178 -6.99 -3.20 4.71
CA VAL A 178 -5.84 -2.54 4.09
C VAL A 178 -6.26 -1.11 3.76
N ASP A 179 -5.48 -0.13 4.20
CA ASP A 179 -5.74 1.29 3.96
C ASP A 179 -5.40 1.64 2.51
N CYS A 180 -6.31 2.38 1.89
CA CYS A 180 -6.19 2.88 0.52
C CYS A 180 -6.30 4.41 0.47
N GLN A 181 -6.22 5.07 1.63
CA GLN A 181 -6.17 6.51 1.84
C GLN A 181 -7.37 7.25 1.22
N LEU A 182 -7.26 7.58 -0.07
CA LEU A 182 -8.20 8.40 -0.82
C LEU A 182 -9.16 7.55 -1.65
N VAL A 183 -10.42 7.97 -1.69
CA VAL A 183 -11.44 7.31 -2.51
C VAL A 183 -11.19 7.62 -3.98
N ASN A 184 -11.24 6.59 -4.83
CA ASN A 184 -11.35 6.74 -6.27
C ASN A 184 -12.15 5.60 -6.91
N ASP A 185 -12.70 5.84 -8.09
CA ASP A 185 -13.55 4.87 -8.81
C ASP A 185 -12.83 3.54 -9.08
N HIS A 186 -11.52 3.58 -9.29
CA HIS A 186 -10.73 2.37 -9.51
C HIS A 186 -10.73 1.47 -8.26
N LEU A 187 -10.44 2.02 -7.09
CA LEU A 187 -10.45 1.29 -5.82
C LEU A 187 -11.84 0.77 -5.47
N LEU A 188 -12.89 1.59 -5.66
CA LEU A 188 -14.27 1.16 -5.45
C LEU A 188 -14.63 -0.02 -6.37
N SER A 189 -14.15 -0.01 -7.63
CA SER A 189 -14.34 -1.12 -8.57
C SER A 189 -13.60 -2.41 -8.15
N LEU A 190 -12.55 -2.29 -7.34
CA LEU A 190 -11.81 -3.42 -6.75
C LEU A 190 -12.46 -3.95 -5.47
N GLY A 191 -13.50 -3.29 -4.95
CA GLY A 191 -14.20 -3.68 -3.72
C GLY A 191 -13.77 -2.88 -2.48
N ALA A 192 -13.06 -1.76 -2.64
CA ALA A 192 -12.83 -0.82 -1.56
C ALA A 192 -14.15 -0.18 -1.09
N CYS A 193 -14.15 0.30 0.13
CA CYS A 193 -15.23 1.03 0.76
C CYS A 193 -14.65 2.16 1.61
N THR A 194 -15.50 2.83 2.38
CA THR A 194 -15.09 3.93 3.25
C THR A 194 -15.46 3.68 4.70
N LEU A 195 -14.68 4.27 5.60
CA LEU A 195 -15.01 4.52 7.00
C LEU A 195 -15.01 6.03 7.25
N SER A 196 -15.76 6.49 8.25
CA SER A 196 -15.48 7.84 8.77
C SER A 196 -14.06 7.89 9.32
N ARG A 197 -13.43 9.07 9.33
CA ARG A 197 -12.10 9.27 9.90
C ARG A 197 -12.06 8.81 11.35
N GLN A 198 -13.11 9.10 12.12
CA GLN A 198 -13.22 8.69 13.52
C GLN A 198 -13.23 7.16 13.68
N GLU A 199 -14.02 6.43 12.88
CA GLU A 199 -14.04 4.96 12.92
C GLU A 199 -12.71 4.36 12.48
N TYR A 200 -12.10 4.93 11.44
CA TYR A 200 -10.78 4.50 10.98
C TYR A 200 -9.72 4.67 12.07
N LEU A 201 -9.57 5.88 12.63
CA LEU A 201 -8.58 6.18 13.67
C LEU A 201 -8.77 5.33 14.93
N LYS A 202 -10.03 5.06 15.31
CA LYS A 202 -10.31 4.12 16.40
C LYS A 202 -9.81 2.71 16.07
N SER A 203 -10.13 2.19 14.88
CA SER A 203 -9.68 0.86 14.47
C SER A 203 -8.17 0.77 14.23
N LEU A 204 -7.53 1.88 13.86
CA LEU A 204 -6.09 1.98 13.67
C LEU A 204 -5.34 1.65 14.96
N GLN A 205 -5.79 2.22 16.09
CA GLN A 205 -5.16 1.96 17.39
C GLN A 205 -5.22 0.47 17.78
N ASP A 206 -6.28 -0.24 17.39
CA ASP A 206 -6.43 -1.67 17.66
C ASP A 206 -5.48 -2.54 16.83
N VAL A 207 -5.13 -2.12 15.60
CA VAL A 207 -4.29 -2.91 14.68
C VAL A 207 -2.79 -2.64 14.85
N ILE A 208 -2.37 -1.42 15.16
CA ILE A 208 -0.94 -1.08 15.29
C ILE A 208 -0.29 -1.68 16.53
N ILE A 209 -1.08 -2.03 17.56
CA ILE A 209 -0.60 -2.69 18.78
C ILE A 209 -0.47 -4.22 18.63
N GLN A 210 -0.97 -4.78 17.53
CA GLN A 210 -0.82 -6.22 17.25
C GLN A 210 0.63 -6.54 16.92
N PRO A 211 1.09 -7.79 17.12
CA PRO A 211 2.41 -8.22 16.65
C PRO A 211 2.60 -7.93 15.16
N PRO A 212 3.79 -7.48 14.72
CA PRO A 212 4.04 -7.21 13.31
C PRO A 212 3.95 -8.49 12.46
N ILE A 213 3.51 -8.34 11.21
CA ILE A 213 3.55 -9.41 10.21
C ILE A 213 5.01 -9.81 9.98
N ASP A 214 5.30 -11.12 10.05
CA ASP A 214 6.62 -11.63 9.71
C ASP A 214 6.78 -11.75 8.18
N TRP A 215 7.11 -10.63 7.54
CA TRP A 215 7.27 -10.59 6.08
C TRP A 215 8.39 -11.50 5.55
N LYS A 216 9.34 -11.93 6.39
CA LYS A 216 10.46 -12.78 5.96
C LYS A 216 10.01 -14.15 5.50
N ILE A 217 8.92 -14.69 6.06
CA ILE A 217 8.38 -16.00 5.66
C ILE A 217 7.95 -16.04 4.19
N TYR A 218 7.63 -14.88 3.62
CA TYR A 218 7.21 -14.70 2.23
C TYR A 218 8.37 -14.33 1.30
N GLN A 219 9.38 -13.62 1.82
CA GLN A 219 10.48 -13.05 1.04
C GLN A 219 11.34 -14.11 0.35
N GLU A 220 11.57 -15.25 1.01
CA GLU A 220 12.37 -16.36 0.50
C GLU A 220 11.64 -17.20 -0.57
N ARG A 221 10.37 -16.88 -0.85
CA ARG A 221 9.50 -17.66 -1.70
C ARG A 221 9.24 -17.00 -3.04
N VAL A 222 8.84 -17.82 -4.00
CA VAL A 222 8.49 -17.39 -5.34
C VAL A 222 7.17 -18.02 -5.73
N PHE A 223 6.16 -17.21 -6.03
CA PHE A 223 4.81 -17.68 -6.29
C PHE A 223 4.47 -17.60 -7.78
N SER A 224 3.87 -18.66 -8.31
CA SER A 224 3.28 -18.66 -9.65
C SER A 224 1.92 -17.96 -9.63
N SER A 225 1.70 -16.97 -10.49
CA SER A 225 0.38 -16.33 -10.59
C SER A 225 -0.71 -17.34 -10.96
N LYS A 226 -0.36 -18.37 -11.74
CA LYS A 226 -1.29 -19.46 -12.07
C LYS A 226 -1.67 -20.26 -10.83
N THR A 227 -0.70 -20.73 -10.05
CA THR A 227 -0.94 -21.48 -8.80
C THR A 227 -1.76 -20.64 -7.81
N VAL A 228 -1.45 -19.34 -7.68
CA VAL A 228 -2.23 -18.42 -6.85
C VAL A 228 -3.70 -18.35 -7.31
N ALA A 229 -3.93 -18.22 -8.62
CA ALA A 229 -5.28 -18.13 -9.18
C ALA A 229 -6.07 -19.45 -9.16
N GLU A 230 -5.40 -20.60 -9.04
CA GLU A 230 -6.03 -21.91 -8.90
C GLU A 230 -6.41 -22.23 -7.47
N ASN A 231 -5.56 -21.84 -6.51
CA ASN A 231 -5.73 -22.20 -5.10
C ASN A 231 -6.31 -21.10 -4.22
N ALA A 232 -6.37 -19.86 -4.74
CA ALA A 232 -6.73 -18.66 -3.98
C ALA A 232 -5.88 -18.50 -2.69
N LYS A 233 -4.59 -18.85 -2.80
CA LYS A 233 -3.60 -18.80 -1.71
C LYS A 233 -2.21 -18.60 -2.30
N LEU A 234 -1.29 -18.04 -1.52
CA LEU A 234 0.13 -17.97 -1.87
C LEU A 234 0.80 -19.31 -1.52
N ILE A 235 0.75 -20.23 -2.48
CA ILE A 235 1.36 -21.56 -2.40
C ILE A 235 2.43 -21.63 -3.49
N GLU A 236 3.58 -22.23 -3.15
CA GLU A 236 4.66 -22.54 -4.10
C GLU A 236 4.25 -23.64 -5.09
#